data_AF-A0A926W765-F1
#
_entry.id   AF-A0A926W765-F1
#
_cell.length_a   1.000
_cell.length_b   1.000
_cell.length_c   1.000
_cell.angle_alpha   90.00
_cell.angle_beta   90.00
_cell.angle_gamma   90.00
#
_symmetry.space_group_name_H-M   'P 1'
#
loop_
_entity.id
_entity.type
_entity.pdbx_description
1 polymer ?
#
loop_
_entity_poly.entity_id
_entity_poly.type
_entity_poly.pdbx_seq_one_letter_code
_entity_poly.pdbx_strand_id
1 'polypeptide(L)'
;MRRVIPIILGCIGAAAGAAPALAHGVVLNYQPANSIAVEATFDNGEPMADAQVLVYSPESPSEPWAEGTTDAQGRFLFSPDASLPGTWEVSVRQAGHGGIVAIPVEGTSVATTAEGSGSGGGEATSNSETMSARPQAATAGPSPVQQGIMVGSVIWGFIGTALFFSRGKR
;
A
#
# COMPACT_ATOMS: atom_id res chain seq x y z
N MET A 1 69.36 43.84 -53.11
CA MET A 1 70.11 43.85 -51.83
C MET A 1 69.22 43.22 -50.77
N ARG A 2 69.77 42.20 -50.10
CA ARG A 2 69.10 41.25 -49.21
C ARG A 2 69.19 41.83 -47.79
N ARG A 3 68.07 42.06 -47.10
CA ARG A 3 68.07 42.31 -45.66
C ARG A 3 67.12 41.32 -44.98
N VAL A 4 67.77 40.33 -44.39
CA VAL A 4 67.24 39.30 -43.50
C VAL A 4 67.18 39.94 -42.11
N ILE A 5 66.03 39.91 -41.43
CA ILE A 5 65.90 40.31 -40.02
C ILE A 5 65.22 39.15 -39.28
N PRO A 6 65.78 38.69 -38.13
CA PRO A 6 65.57 37.35 -37.61
C PRO A 6 64.26 37.19 -36.85
N ILE A 7 63.69 35.99 -36.99
CA ILE A 7 62.62 35.45 -36.15
C ILE A 7 63.22 35.22 -34.76
N ILE A 8 62.92 36.10 -33.80
CA ILE A 8 63.14 35.80 -32.38
C ILE A 8 61.89 35.13 -31.87
N LEU A 9 61.98 33.79 -31.79
CA LEU A 9 61.01 32.89 -31.20
C LEU A 9 60.98 33.11 -29.68
N GLY A 10 60.09 34.01 -29.23
CA GLY A 10 59.80 34.22 -27.82
C GLY A 10 58.76 33.22 -27.32
N CYS A 11 59.19 32.04 -26.90
CA CYS A 11 58.36 31.12 -26.12
C CYS A 11 58.20 31.64 -24.69
N ILE A 12 57.32 32.63 -24.51
CA ILE A 12 56.85 33.06 -23.19
C ILE A 12 55.92 31.97 -22.68
N GLY A 13 56.38 31.21 -21.69
CA GLY A 13 55.60 30.18 -21.01
C GLY A 13 54.42 30.81 -20.28
N ALA A 14 53.22 30.65 -20.83
CA ALA A 14 51.99 30.96 -20.13
C ALA A 14 51.76 29.88 -19.06
N ALA A 15 52.23 30.11 -17.84
CA ALA A 15 51.78 29.38 -16.67
C ALA A 15 50.32 29.78 -16.39
N ALA A 16 49.38 29.07 -17.01
CA ALA A 16 47.96 29.21 -16.74
C ALA A 16 47.69 28.73 -15.32
N GLY A 17 47.40 29.67 -14.41
CA GLY A 17 46.86 29.33 -13.09
C GLY A 17 45.51 28.69 -13.26
N ALA A 18 45.35 27.45 -12.79
CA ALA A 18 44.05 26.80 -12.72
C ALA A 18 43.18 27.55 -11.70
N ALA A 19 42.15 28.25 -12.16
CA ALA A 19 41.17 28.85 -11.27
C ALA A 19 40.42 27.73 -10.50
N PRO A 20 40.12 27.92 -9.21
CA PRO A 20 39.37 26.92 -8.46
C PRO A 20 38.00 26.72 -9.10
N ALA A 21 37.68 25.47 -9.47
CA ALA A 21 36.36 25.11 -9.91
C ALA A 21 35.45 24.95 -8.68
N LEU A 22 34.39 25.78 -8.59
CA LEU A 22 33.35 25.63 -7.58
C LEU A 22 32.44 24.45 -7.94
N ALA A 23 32.93 23.24 -7.69
CA ALA A 23 32.10 22.05 -7.72
C ALA A 23 31.23 22.02 -6.45
N HIS A 24 29.93 21.82 -6.62
CA HIS A 24 29.03 21.62 -5.48
C HIS A 24 29.23 20.22 -4.89
N GLY A 25 29.09 20.10 -3.57
CA GLY A 25 28.96 18.82 -2.87
C GLY A 25 27.49 18.42 -2.71
N VAL A 26 27.22 17.12 -2.58
CA VAL A 26 25.88 16.59 -2.25
C VAL A 26 25.91 16.09 -0.80
N VAL A 27 24.94 16.52 0.01
CA VAL A 27 24.69 15.96 1.35
C VAL A 27 23.51 15.01 1.26
N LEU A 28 23.68 13.78 1.75
CA LEU A 28 22.66 12.75 1.75
C LEU A 28 22.24 12.45 3.19
N ASN A 29 20.93 12.38 3.42
CA ASN A 29 20.34 11.89 4.66
C ASN A 29 19.33 10.80 4.30
N TYR A 30 19.22 9.76 5.12
CA TYR A 30 18.25 8.69 4.95
C TYR A 30 17.68 8.24 6.29
N GLN A 31 16.46 7.73 6.28
CA GLN A 31 15.83 7.05 7.40
C GLN A 31 15.17 5.77 6.90
N PRO A 32 15.35 4.62 7.58
CA PRO A 32 14.58 3.42 7.25
C PRO A 32 13.09 3.67 7.43
N ALA A 33 12.28 3.21 6.48
CA ALA A 33 10.82 3.28 6.53
C ALA A 33 10.23 1.88 6.34
N ASN A 34 9.08 1.62 6.97
CA ASN A 34 8.32 0.41 6.70
C ASN A 34 7.48 0.62 5.43
N SER A 35 7.75 -0.17 4.40
CA SER A 35 7.09 -0.06 3.10
C SER A 35 6.44 -1.38 2.70
N ILE A 36 5.25 -1.28 2.12
CA ILE A 36 4.50 -2.40 1.56
C ILE A 36 4.60 -2.30 0.04
N ALA A 37 4.94 -3.43 -0.60
CA ALA A 37 4.88 -3.59 -2.04
C ALA A 37 3.65 -4.43 -2.41
N VAL A 38 2.84 -3.90 -3.32
CA VAL A 38 1.72 -4.60 -3.95
C VAL A 38 2.13 -4.96 -5.37
N GLU A 39 1.98 -6.22 -5.75
CA GLU A 39 2.18 -6.69 -7.11
C GLU A 39 0.83 -7.10 -7.70
N ALA A 40 0.54 -6.61 -8.89
CA ALA A 40 -0.70 -6.87 -9.61
C ALA A 40 -0.38 -7.50 -10.96
N THR A 41 -0.93 -8.69 -11.19
CA THR A 41 -0.83 -9.44 -12.43
C THR A 41 -2.22 -9.85 -12.89
N PHE A 42 -2.42 -9.95 -14.19
CA PHE A 42 -3.58 -10.63 -14.75
C PHE A 42 -3.50 -12.14 -14.48
N ASP A 43 -4.61 -12.86 -14.66
CA ASP A 43 -4.70 -14.31 -14.41
C ASP A 43 -3.77 -15.14 -15.31
N ASN A 44 -3.31 -14.57 -16.43
CA ASN A 44 -2.32 -15.16 -17.33
C ASN A 44 -0.86 -14.93 -16.88
N GLY A 45 -0.65 -14.22 -15.77
CA GLY A 45 0.66 -13.86 -15.21
C GLY A 45 1.30 -12.60 -15.81
N GLU A 46 0.65 -11.92 -16.75
CA GLU A 46 1.15 -10.66 -17.30
C GLU A 46 1.03 -9.54 -16.24
N PRO A 47 2.06 -8.69 -16.06
CA PRO A 47 1.97 -7.58 -15.12
C PRO A 47 0.89 -6.56 -15.51
N MET A 48 0.15 -6.08 -14.51
CA MET A 48 -0.77 -4.95 -14.69
C MET A 48 0.02 -3.64 -14.64
N ALA A 49 0.78 -3.34 -15.70
CA ALA A 49 1.55 -2.10 -15.82
C ALA A 49 0.62 -0.89 -15.97
N ASP A 50 0.98 0.25 -15.40
CA ASP A 50 0.20 1.50 -15.47
C ASP A 50 -1.25 1.36 -14.93
N ALA A 51 -1.48 0.43 -14.00
CA ALA A 51 -2.77 0.22 -13.35
C ALA A 51 -2.99 1.24 -12.23
N GLN A 52 -4.21 1.77 -12.11
CA GLN A 52 -4.57 2.69 -11.04
C GLN A 52 -4.55 1.98 -9.69
N VAL A 53 -3.97 2.62 -8.68
CA VAL A 53 -3.96 2.15 -7.29
C VAL A 53 -4.61 3.18 -6.39
N LEU A 54 -5.54 2.72 -5.55
CA LEU A 54 -6.14 3.49 -4.45
C LEU A 54 -5.84 2.79 -3.13
N VAL A 55 -5.29 3.52 -2.17
CA VAL A 55 -4.96 3.02 -0.83
C VAL A 55 -5.90 3.68 0.17
N TYR A 56 -6.62 2.89 0.95
CA TYR A 56 -7.53 3.33 1.99
C TYR A 56 -6.95 3.00 3.37
N SER A 57 -7.04 3.97 4.28
CA SER A 57 -6.62 3.79 5.66
C SER A 57 -7.71 3.09 6.48
N PRO A 58 -7.37 2.47 7.63
CA PRO A 58 -8.35 1.86 8.52
C PRO A 58 -9.41 2.86 9.04
N GLU A 59 -9.06 4.14 9.18
CA GLU A 59 -9.94 5.18 9.72
C GLU A 59 -10.88 5.80 8.66
N SER A 60 -10.49 5.77 7.38
CA SER A 60 -11.30 6.30 6.28
C SER A 60 -11.35 5.31 5.11
N PRO A 61 -12.27 4.33 5.15
CA PRO A 61 -12.39 3.30 4.11
C PRO A 61 -13.09 3.79 2.84
N SER A 62 -13.70 4.98 2.86
CA SER A 62 -14.44 5.54 1.70
C SER A 62 -13.68 6.61 0.94
N GLU A 63 -12.57 7.13 1.47
CA GLU A 63 -11.75 8.17 0.86
C GLU A 63 -10.30 7.67 0.73
N PRO A 64 -9.70 7.68 -0.48
CA PRO A 64 -8.33 7.24 -0.64
C PRO A 64 -7.37 8.10 0.20
N TRP A 65 -6.58 7.44 1.04
CA TRP A 65 -5.46 8.05 1.75
C TRP A 65 -4.31 8.37 0.79
N ALA A 66 -4.08 7.49 -0.19
CA ALA A 66 -3.14 7.72 -1.28
C ALA A 66 -3.67 7.16 -2.60
N GLU A 67 -3.23 7.78 -3.68
CA GLU A 67 -3.48 7.34 -5.05
C GLU A 67 -2.15 7.18 -5.79
N GLY A 68 -2.12 6.29 -6.76
CA GLY A 68 -0.94 6.09 -7.58
C GLY A 68 -1.18 5.15 -8.75
N THR A 69 -0.07 4.70 -9.32
CA THR A 69 -0.06 3.81 -10.48
C THR A 69 1.04 2.77 -10.31
N THR A 70 0.78 1.52 -10.70
CA THR A 70 1.81 0.47 -10.73
C THR A 70 2.91 0.77 -11.76
N ASP A 71 4.12 0.30 -11.49
CA ASP A 71 5.26 0.35 -12.41
C ASP A 71 5.08 -0.62 -13.60
N ALA A 72 6.04 -0.62 -14.53
CA ALA A 72 6.02 -1.51 -15.69
C ALA A 72 5.95 -3.01 -15.34
N GLN A 73 6.31 -3.37 -14.11
CA GLN A 73 6.29 -4.76 -13.62
C GLN A 73 5.07 -5.02 -12.75
N GLY A 74 4.05 -4.14 -12.80
CA GLY A 74 2.80 -4.29 -12.07
C GLY A 74 2.94 -4.01 -10.57
N ARG A 75 4.02 -3.36 -10.12
CA ARG A 75 4.27 -3.13 -8.70
C ARG A 75 3.98 -1.72 -8.25
N PHE A 76 3.44 -1.58 -7.06
CA PHE A 76 3.24 -0.30 -6.39
C PHE A 76 3.77 -0.37 -4.97
N LEU A 77 4.53 0.65 -4.54
CA LEU A 77 5.07 0.74 -3.20
C LEU A 77 4.42 1.91 -2.46
N PHE A 78 4.00 1.67 -1.23
CA PHE A 78 3.58 2.72 -0.31
C PHE A 78 4.10 2.44 1.10
N SER A 79 4.21 3.49 1.91
CA SER A 79 4.56 3.36 3.33
C SER A 79 3.33 3.78 4.15
N PRO A 80 2.63 2.85 4.81
CA PRO A 80 1.48 3.20 5.65
C PRO A 80 1.95 4.07 6.82
N ASP A 81 1.06 4.96 7.30
CA ASP A 81 1.32 5.70 8.52
C ASP A 81 1.33 4.75 9.72
N ALA A 82 2.48 4.61 10.38
CA ALA A 82 2.66 3.72 11.53
C ALA A 82 1.84 4.14 12.77
N SER A 83 1.32 5.37 12.79
CA SER A 83 0.39 5.84 13.83
C SER A 83 -1.05 5.37 13.61
N LEU A 84 -1.36 4.82 12.43
CA LEU A 84 -2.67 4.29 12.04
C LEU A 84 -2.62 2.76 11.90
N PRO A 85 -2.54 2.01 13.01
CA PRO A 85 -2.59 0.56 12.98
C PRO A 85 -3.97 0.07 12.54
N GLY A 86 -4.01 -1.10 11.92
CA GLY A 86 -5.24 -1.74 11.49
C GLY A 86 -5.16 -2.26 10.06
N THR A 87 -6.32 -2.57 9.49
CA THR A 87 -6.42 -3.14 8.15
C THR A 87 -6.48 -2.04 7.11
N TRP A 88 -5.44 -1.94 6.30
CA TRP A 88 -5.39 -1.07 5.13
C TRP A 88 -5.98 -1.81 3.92
N GLU A 89 -6.70 -1.10 3.07
CA GLU A 89 -7.24 -1.67 1.84
C GLU A 89 -6.55 -1.06 0.62
N VAL A 90 -6.11 -1.90 -0.31
CA VAL A 90 -5.49 -1.45 -1.56
C VAL A 90 -6.30 -2.00 -2.73
N SER A 91 -6.87 -1.10 -3.53
CA SER A 91 -7.55 -1.44 -4.78
C SER A 91 -6.64 -1.16 -5.97
N VAL A 92 -6.47 -2.15 -6.85
CA VAL A 92 -5.74 -1.99 -8.11
C VAL A 92 -6.70 -2.24 -9.27
N ARG A 93 -6.79 -1.31 -10.23
CA ARG A 93 -7.71 -1.40 -11.37
C ARG A 93 -7.06 -1.01 -12.69
N GLN A 94 -7.37 -1.78 -13.74
CA GLN A 94 -6.97 -1.49 -15.11
C GLN A 94 -7.99 -2.04 -16.10
N ALA A 95 -8.50 -1.19 -17.02
CA ALA A 95 -9.38 -1.60 -18.12
C ALA A 95 -10.52 -2.55 -17.72
N GLY A 96 -11.20 -2.27 -16.60
CA GLY A 96 -12.32 -3.08 -16.09
C GLY A 96 -11.91 -4.34 -15.29
N HIS A 97 -10.63 -4.68 -15.25
CA HIS A 97 -10.05 -5.70 -14.39
C HIS A 97 -9.50 -5.06 -13.11
N GLY A 98 -9.36 -5.84 -12.05
CA GLY A 98 -8.78 -5.36 -10.80
C GLY A 98 -9.03 -6.27 -9.62
N GLY A 99 -8.41 -5.90 -8.51
CA GLY A 99 -8.51 -6.61 -7.24
C GLY A 99 -8.46 -5.65 -6.07
N ILE A 100 -8.78 -6.18 -4.90
CA ILE A 100 -8.67 -5.50 -3.61
C ILE A 100 -7.93 -6.44 -2.66
N VAL A 101 -6.94 -5.91 -1.95
CA VAL A 101 -6.23 -6.64 -0.89
C VAL A 101 -6.33 -5.88 0.43
N ALA A 102 -6.59 -6.62 1.50
CA ALA A 102 -6.61 -6.12 2.87
C ALA A 102 -5.29 -6.49 3.55
N ILE A 103 -4.56 -5.48 4.04
CA ILE A 103 -3.20 -5.62 4.56
C ILE A 103 -3.20 -5.21 6.04
N PRO A 104 -2.95 -6.14 6.97
CA PRO A 104 -2.85 -5.79 8.38
C PRO A 104 -1.53 -5.04 8.63
N VAL A 105 -1.63 -3.86 9.23
CA VAL A 105 -0.49 -3.05 9.67
C VAL A 105 -0.53 -2.98 11.19
N GLU A 106 0.47 -3.59 11.83
CA GLU A 106 0.63 -3.51 13.28
C GLU A 106 1.18 -2.13 13.67
N GLY A 107 0.71 -1.60 14.80
CA GLY A 107 1.26 -0.37 15.37
C GLY A 107 2.69 -0.60 15.85
N THR A 108 3.48 0.47 15.94
CA THR A 108 4.79 0.40 16.60
C THR A 108 4.57 0.15 18.10
N SER A 109 4.47 -1.12 18.47
CA SER A 109 4.61 -1.52 19.87
C SER A 109 6.09 -1.42 20.20
N VAL A 110 6.47 -0.38 20.96
CA VAL A 110 7.78 -0.36 21.62
C VAL A 110 7.84 -1.62 22.48
N ALA A 111 8.59 -2.61 22.01
CA ALA A 111 8.79 -3.86 22.72
C ALA A 111 9.46 -3.54 24.06
N THR A 112 8.65 -3.48 25.11
CA THR A 112 9.15 -3.59 26.48
C THR A 112 9.62 -5.03 26.62
N THR A 113 10.93 -5.22 26.58
CA THR A 113 11.58 -6.49 26.89
C THR A 113 11.23 -6.87 28.33
N ALA A 114 10.27 -7.78 28.50
CA ALA A 114 10.08 -8.49 29.75
C ALA A 114 10.72 -9.88 29.60
N GLU A 115 11.98 -9.97 30.06
CA GLU A 115 12.63 -11.24 30.37
C GLU A 115 11.90 -11.92 31.53
N GLY A 116 11.59 -13.22 31.38
CA GLY A 116 10.82 -13.97 32.38
C GLY A 116 10.68 -15.46 32.09
N SER A 117 11.83 -16.14 31.93
CA SER A 117 12.16 -17.53 32.30
C SER A 117 11.04 -18.60 32.45
N GLY A 118 11.19 -19.70 31.69
CA GLY A 118 10.45 -20.96 31.89
C GLY A 118 11.01 -22.12 31.06
N SER A 119 11.96 -22.84 31.64
CA SER A 119 12.65 -24.04 31.12
C SER A 119 11.77 -25.30 31.10
N GLY A 120 11.94 -26.16 30.08
CA GLY A 120 11.46 -27.55 30.11
C GLY A 120 11.55 -28.24 28.75
N GLY A 121 12.49 -29.17 28.58
CA GLY A 121 12.83 -29.79 27.30
C GLY A 121 11.97 -30.98 26.87
N GLY A 122 12.13 -31.32 25.58
CA GLY A 122 12.05 -32.66 24.97
C GLY A 122 10.72 -33.39 24.97
N GLU A 123 10.16 -33.63 23.79
CA GLU A 123 10.16 -34.97 23.16
C GLU A 123 9.47 -34.94 21.80
N ALA A 124 10.09 -35.62 20.83
CA ALA A 124 9.50 -35.91 19.54
C ALA A 124 8.55 -37.09 19.69
N THR A 125 7.27 -36.88 19.41
CA THR A 125 6.31 -37.96 19.16
C THR A 125 5.49 -37.64 17.93
N SER A 126 5.55 -38.60 17.00
CA SER A 126 4.86 -38.63 15.72
C SER A 126 3.55 -39.39 15.89
N ASN A 127 2.43 -38.72 15.66
CA ASN A 127 1.11 -39.30 15.38
C ASN A 127 0.19 -38.17 14.91
N SER A 128 -0.13 -38.14 13.61
CA SER A 128 -1.29 -38.79 12.99
C SER A 128 -2.59 -38.02 13.25
N GLU A 129 -2.99 -37.30 12.20
CA GLU A 129 -4.37 -36.98 11.82
C GLU A 129 -5.31 -36.51 12.93
N THR A 130 -5.50 -35.19 13.01
CA THR A 130 -6.78 -34.61 13.41
C THR A 130 -7.06 -33.43 12.50
N MET A 131 -8.23 -33.49 11.88
CA MET A 131 -8.73 -32.58 10.86
C MET A 131 -8.57 -31.12 11.31
N SER A 132 -7.89 -30.34 10.47
CA SER A 132 -7.71 -28.91 10.62
C SER A 132 -9.07 -28.23 10.59
N ALA A 133 -9.54 -27.84 11.78
CA ALA A 133 -10.68 -26.98 11.95
C ALA A 133 -10.36 -25.62 11.31
N ARG A 134 -11.01 -25.35 10.18
CA ARG A 134 -11.26 -24.00 9.67
C ARG A 134 -11.68 -23.12 10.85
N PRO A 135 -11.13 -21.91 11.05
CA PRO A 135 -11.74 -20.97 11.99
C PRO A 135 -13.12 -20.64 11.42
N GLN A 136 -14.14 -21.23 12.03
CA GLN A 136 -15.52 -20.98 11.70
C GLN A 136 -15.78 -19.55 12.19
N ALA A 137 -15.82 -18.60 11.24
CA ALA A 137 -16.26 -17.25 11.51
C ALA A 137 -17.57 -17.36 12.28
N ALA A 138 -17.57 -16.92 13.54
CA ALA A 138 -18.78 -16.84 14.32
C ALA A 138 -19.72 -15.91 13.55
N THR A 139 -20.76 -16.47 12.95
CA THR A 139 -21.88 -15.71 12.40
C THR A 139 -22.53 -15.02 13.59
N ALA A 140 -22.04 -13.82 13.91
CA ALA A 140 -22.69 -12.93 14.85
C ALA A 140 -24.10 -12.71 14.29
N GLY A 141 -25.11 -13.23 14.99
CA GLY A 141 -26.50 -12.99 14.63
C GLY A 141 -26.75 -11.48 14.51
N PRO A 142 -27.65 -11.04 13.62
CA PRO A 142 -27.94 -9.62 13.47
C PRO A 142 -28.33 -9.06 14.83
N SER A 143 -27.76 -7.90 15.19
CA SER A 143 -28.10 -7.24 16.45
C SER A 143 -29.63 -7.02 16.53
N PRO A 144 -30.24 -7.01 17.73
CA PRO A 144 -31.70 -6.84 17.86
C PRO A 144 -32.23 -5.59 17.13
N VAL A 145 -31.41 -4.53 17.06
CA VAL A 145 -31.72 -3.30 16.33
C VAL A 145 -31.67 -3.51 14.81
N GLN A 146 -30.64 -4.19 14.30
CA GLN A 146 -30.54 -4.52 12.88
C GLN A 146 -31.70 -5.42 12.42
N GLN A 147 -32.09 -6.40 13.24
CA GLN A 147 -33.25 -7.24 12.97
C GLN A 147 -34.56 -6.42 12.96
N GLY A 148 -34.71 -5.45 13.87
CA GLY A 148 -35.85 -4.55 13.91
C GLY A 148 -35.99 -3.71 12.63
N ILE A 149 -34.89 -3.15 12.12
CA ILE A 149 -34.88 -2.35 10.89
C ILE A 149 -35.28 -3.20 9.68
N MET A 150 -34.75 -4.42 9.56
CA MET A 150 -35.09 -5.34 8.46
C MET A 150 -36.59 -5.68 8.46
N VAL A 151 -37.14 -6.07 9.61
CA VAL A 151 -38.57 -6.42 9.74
C VAL A 151 -39.46 -5.20 9.47
N GLY A 152 -39.11 -4.03 10.01
CA GLY A 152 -39.85 -2.79 9.78
C GLY A 152 -39.91 -2.39 8.30
N SER A 153 -38.80 -2.54 7.59
CA SER A 153 -38.69 -2.19 6.17
C SER A 153 -39.56 -3.09 5.29
N VAL A 154 -39.62 -4.39 5.61
CA VAL A 154 -40.47 -5.36 4.91
C VAL A 154 -41.95 -5.06 5.14
N ILE A 155 -42.36 -4.85 6.39
CA ILE A 155 -43.76 -4.53 6.73
C ILE A 155 -44.20 -3.24 6.04
N TRP A 156 -43.35 -2.21 6.05
CA TRP A 156 -43.64 -0.94 5.37
C TRP A 156 -43.79 -1.10 3.85
N GLY A 157 -42.95 -1.95 3.23
CA GLY A 157 -43.06 -2.26 1.80
C GLY A 157 -44.40 -2.90 1.41
N PHE A 158 -44.91 -3.83 2.22
CA PHE A 158 -46.24 -4.43 2.02
C PHE A 158 -47.38 -3.40 2.18
N ILE A 159 -47.28 -2.52 3.18
CA ILE A 159 -48.26 -1.44 3.38
C ILE A 159 -48.26 -0.45 2.20
N GLY A 160 -47.07 -0.04 1.75
CA GLY A 160 -46.93 0.86 0.60
C GLY A 160 -47.52 0.27 -0.68
N THR A 161 -47.29 -1.03 -0.90
CA THR A 161 -47.86 -1.76 -2.03
C THR A 161 -49.39 -1.83 -1.94
N ALA A 162 -49.94 -2.14 -0.76
CA ALA A 162 -51.39 -2.16 -0.54
C ALA A 162 -52.05 -0.79 -0.77
N LEU A 163 -51.42 0.29 -0.27
CA LEU A 163 -51.89 1.67 -0.47
C LEU A 163 -51.80 2.10 -1.94
N PHE A 164 -50.75 1.70 -2.65
CA PHE A 164 -50.58 1.97 -4.08
C PHE A 164 -51.76 1.42 -4.89
N PHE A 165 -52.15 0.16 -4.64
CA PHE A 165 -53.29 -0.45 -5.31
C PHE A 165 -54.65 0.05 -4.80
N SER A 166 -54.73 0.52 -3.55
CA SER A 166 -55.97 1.08 -2.98
C SER A 166 -56.38 2.42 -3.61
N ARG A 167 -55.42 3.19 -4.15
CA ARG A 167 -55.67 4.52 -4.75
C ARG A 167 -56.21 4.48 -6.19
N GLY A 168 -56.33 3.30 -6.81
CA GLY A 168 -56.75 3.12 -8.21
C GLY A 168 -58.25 2.97 -8.46
N LYS A 169 -59.12 3.15 -7.45
CA LYS A 169 -60.58 3.05 -7.61
C LYS A 169 -61.22 4.44 -7.62
N ARG A 170 -61.23 5.06 -8.80
CA ARG A 170 -62.20 6.08 -9.22
C ARG A 170 -62.72 5.70 -10.59
#